data_AF-A0A528BE19-F1
#
_entry.id   AF-A0A528BE19-F1
#
_cell.length_a   1.000
_cell.length_b   1.000
_cell.length_c   1.000
_cell.angle_alpha   90.00
_cell.angle_beta   90.00
_cell.angle_gamma   90.00
#
_symmetry.space_group_name_H-M   'P 1'
#
loop_
_entity.id
_entity.type
_entity.pdbx_description
1 polymer ?
#
loop_
_entity_poly.entity_id
_entity_poly.type
_entity_poly.pdbx_seq_one_letter_code
_entity_poly.pdbx_strand_id
1 'polypeptide(L)'
;AVFRKENLAASVLAAWDDLIDGLALGARNMIGIGIATATAGIVVGTITLTGLGLMMTELVEFISGGNVILMLILIAAISLVLGMGIPTTANYILVATLMAPVVVDLGAQAGLPIPLIAVHLFVFYFGIMADITPPVGLAAFAAAAISKEDPIATGFQGALYSLRTAILPFVFIFNPAILLIGVDTWPQTIWVATVSLIAILLFSAATMN
;
A
#
# COMPACT_ATOMS: atom_id res chain seq x y z
N ALA A 1 -5.68 -37.34 -13.68
CA ALA A 1 -7.04 -37.80 -14.04
C ALA A 1 -7.31 -37.84 -15.55
N VAL A 2 -7.94 -36.83 -16.20
CA VAL A 2 -8.41 -36.91 -17.61
C VAL A 2 -7.28 -37.11 -18.64
N PHE A 3 -6.21 -36.32 -18.56
CA PHE A 3 -5.06 -36.45 -19.47
C PHE A 3 -4.13 -37.63 -19.13
N ARG A 4 -4.24 -38.20 -17.92
CA ARG A 4 -3.40 -39.30 -17.42
C ARG A 4 -4.11 -40.66 -17.42
N LYS A 5 -5.37 -40.74 -17.89
CA LYS A 5 -6.25 -41.93 -17.84
C LYS A 5 -6.39 -42.56 -16.45
N GLU A 6 -6.28 -41.77 -15.39
CA GLU A 6 -6.48 -42.22 -14.01
C GLU A 6 -7.96 -42.16 -13.62
N ASN A 7 -8.34 -42.94 -12.59
CA ASN A 7 -9.72 -42.97 -12.10
C ASN A 7 -10.17 -41.57 -11.64
N LEU A 8 -11.14 -41.02 -12.37
CA LEU A 8 -11.63 -39.65 -12.19
C LEU A 8 -12.24 -39.45 -10.79
N ALA A 9 -13.01 -40.44 -10.31
CA ALA A 9 -13.69 -40.36 -9.02
C ALA A 9 -12.69 -40.33 -7.86
N ALA A 10 -11.65 -41.17 -7.92
CA ALA A 10 -10.58 -41.17 -6.91
C ALA A 10 -9.77 -39.86 -6.94
N SER A 11 -9.54 -39.29 -8.12
CA SER A 11 -8.82 -38.02 -8.28
C SER A 11 -9.61 -36.83 -7.74
N VAL A 12 -10.95 -36.84 -7.89
CA VAL A 12 -11.83 -35.78 -7.35
C VAL A 12 -11.89 -35.85 -5.83
N LEU A 13 -11.94 -37.06 -5.25
CA LEU A 13 -11.89 -37.24 -3.80
C LEU A 13 -10.55 -36.77 -3.22
N ALA A 14 -9.42 -37.14 -3.84
CA ALA A 14 -8.11 -36.65 -3.43
C ALA A 14 -7.99 -35.12 -3.53
N ALA A 15 -8.51 -34.52 -4.62
CA ALA A 15 -8.52 -33.06 -4.76
C ALA A 15 -9.41 -32.36 -3.72
N TRP A 16 -10.45 -33.03 -3.22
CA TRP A 16 -11.30 -32.53 -2.15
C TRP A 16 -10.55 -32.51 -0.81
N ASP A 17 -9.80 -33.58 -0.52
CA ASP A 17 -8.95 -33.64 0.67
C ASP A 17 -7.82 -32.61 0.59
N ASP A 18 -7.15 -32.47 -0.56
CA ASP A 18 -6.14 -31.43 -0.81
C ASP A 18 -6.71 -30.01 -0.63
N LEU A 19 -7.97 -29.79 -1.05
CA LEU A 19 -8.66 -28.51 -0.87
C LEU A 19 -8.89 -28.21 0.62
N ILE A 20 -9.36 -29.20 1.40
CA ILE A 20 -9.57 -29.05 2.83
C ILE A 20 -8.25 -28.77 3.55
N ASP A 21 -7.19 -29.53 3.21
CA ASP A 21 -5.86 -29.33 3.78
C ASP A 21 -5.28 -27.96 3.42
N GLY A 22 -5.47 -27.51 2.18
CA GLY A 22 -5.11 -26.17 1.72
C GLY A 22 -5.84 -25.07 2.50
N LEU A 23 -7.14 -25.22 2.74
CA LEU A 23 -7.92 -24.29 3.57
C LEU A 23 -7.45 -24.29 5.03
N ALA A 24 -7.17 -25.46 5.60
CA ALA A 24 -6.66 -25.59 6.96
C ALA A 24 -5.27 -24.96 7.11
N LEU A 25 -4.39 -25.15 6.12
CA LEU A 25 -3.07 -24.52 6.08
C LEU A 25 -3.18 -23.00 5.96
N GLY A 26 -4.08 -22.50 5.10
CA GLY A 26 -4.40 -21.08 4.98
C GLY A 26 -4.85 -20.48 6.31
N ALA A 27 -5.79 -21.14 7.01
CA ALA A 27 -6.26 -20.70 8.32
C ALA A 27 -5.14 -20.65 9.37
N ARG A 28 -4.22 -21.62 9.38
CA ARG A 28 -3.07 -21.64 10.30
C ARG A 28 -2.07 -20.53 10.00
N ASN A 29 -1.79 -20.27 8.72
CA ASN A 29 -0.88 -19.20 8.30
C ASN A 29 -1.45 -17.80 8.62
N MET A 30 -2.79 -17.67 8.71
CA MET A 30 -3.46 -16.42 9.09
C MET A 30 -3.36 -16.07 10.57
N ILE A 31 -2.97 -17.00 11.46
CA ILE A 31 -2.92 -16.76 12.91
C ILE A 31 -2.01 -15.57 13.25
N GLY A 32 -0.82 -15.50 12.65
CA GLY A 32 0.14 -14.41 12.90
C GLY A 32 -0.40 -13.04 12.45
N ILE A 33 -1.06 -12.99 11.29
CA ILE A 33 -1.69 -11.76 10.77
C ILE A 33 -2.88 -11.36 11.66
N GLY A 34 -3.64 -12.33 12.15
CA GLY A 34 -4.77 -12.11 13.07
C GLY A 34 -4.32 -11.47 14.38
N ILE A 35 -3.23 -11.96 14.98
CA ILE A 35 -2.65 -11.37 16.20
C ILE A 35 -2.16 -9.94 15.92
N ALA A 36 -1.39 -9.72 14.86
CA ALA A 36 -0.90 -8.39 14.50
C ALA A 36 -2.04 -7.39 14.27
N THR A 37 -3.12 -7.83 13.63
CA THR A 37 -4.32 -7.03 13.37
C THR A 37 -5.09 -6.72 14.67
N ALA A 38 -5.21 -7.68 15.58
CA ALA A 38 -5.83 -7.47 16.88
C ALA A 38 -5.05 -6.44 17.71
N THR A 39 -3.72 -6.52 17.71
CA THR A 39 -2.85 -5.53 18.37
C THR A 39 -2.98 -4.15 17.72
N ALA A 40 -2.98 -4.06 16.39
CA ALA A 40 -3.20 -2.81 15.68
C ALA A 40 -4.55 -2.18 16.04
N GLY A 41 -5.61 -2.99 16.21
CA GLY A 41 -6.92 -2.53 16.65
C GLY A 41 -6.91 -1.91 18.05
N ILE A 42 -6.14 -2.46 19.00
CA ILE A 42 -5.96 -1.86 20.33
C ILE A 42 -5.28 -0.50 20.22
N VAL A 43 -4.21 -0.42 19.41
CA VAL A 43 -3.48 0.83 19.17
C VAL A 43 -4.40 1.88 18.56
N VAL A 44 -5.16 1.52 17.53
CA VAL A 44 -6.20 2.38 16.93
C VAL A 44 -7.20 2.86 17.98
N GLY A 45 -7.72 1.96 18.81
CA GLY A 45 -8.64 2.33 19.90
C GLY A 45 -8.03 3.35 20.86
N THR A 46 -6.76 3.17 21.26
CA THR A 46 -6.07 4.14 22.12
C THR A 46 -5.83 5.48 21.43
N ILE A 47 -5.48 5.49 20.15
CA ILE A 47 -5.30 6.69 19.33
C ILE A 47 -6.60 7.50 19.24
N THR A 48 -7.71 6.81 18.97
CA THR A 48 -9.03 7.45 18.87
C THR A 48 -9.44 8.06 20.20
N LEU A 49 -9.22 7.36 21.32
CA LEU A 49 -9.56 7.87 22.66
C LEU A 49 -8.66 9.00 23.14
N THR A 50 -7.39 9.05 22.69
CA THR A 50 -6.42 10.08 23.07
C THR A 50 -6.50 11.33 22.20
N GLY A 51 -7.21 11.29 21.07
CA GLY A 51 -7.30 12.42 20.14
C GLY A 51 -6.04 12.64 19.30
N LEU A 52 -5.15 11.64 19.22
CA LEU A 52 -3.91 11.72 18.44
C LEU A 52 -4.15 12.04 16.96
N GLY A 53 -5.30 11.66 16.40
CA GLY A 53 -5.67 12.03 15.02
C GLY A 53 -5.76 13.54 14.81
N LEU A 54 -6.39 14.27 15.74
CA LEU A 54 -6.49 15.73 15.68
C LEU A 54 -5.12 16.38 15.82
N MET A 55 -4.29 15.89 16.74
CA MET A 55 -2.92 16.36 16.91
C MET A 55 -2.08 16.18 15.63
N MET A 56 -2.26 15.07 14.91
CA MET A 56 -1.59 14.86 13.63
C MET A 56 -2.07 15.83 12.55
N THR A 57 -3.38 16.12 12.50
CA THR A 57 -3.93 17.14 11.60
C THR A 57 -3.30 18.51 11.87
N GLU A 58 -3.29 18.95 13.13
CA GLU A 58 -2.70 20.24 13.55
C GLU A 58 -1.19 20.31 13.24
N LEU A 59 -0.45 19.23 13.52
CA LEU A 59 0.99 19.16 13.25
C LEU A 59 1.28 19.30 11.75
N VAL A 60 0.56 18.56 10.91
CA VAL A 60 0.76 18.61 9.45
C VAL A 60 0.32 19.97 8.90
N GLU A 61 -0.79 20.53 9.38
CA GLU A 61 -1.25 21.87 8.99
C GLU A 61 -0.22 22.94 9.33
N PHE A 62 0.29 22.92 10.57
CA PHE A 62 1.28 23.88 11.05
C PHE A 62 2.56 23.85 10.22
N ILE A 63 3.08 22.66 9.91
CA ILE A 63 4.31 22.53 9.11
C ILE A 63 4.05 22.82 7.63
N SER A 64 2.90 22.41 7.09
CA SER A 64 2.56 22.60 5.68
C SER A 64 2.17 24.03 5.33
N GLY A 65 1.70 24.82 6.30
CA GLY A 65 1.26 26.20 6.10
C GLY A 65 0.10 26.32 5.10
N GLY A 66 -0.73 25.28 5.00
CA GLY A 66 -1.83 25.20 4.03
C GLY A 66 -1.41 24.79 2.61
N ASN A 67 -0.12 24.49 2.36
CA ASN A 67 0.32 23.99 1.07
C ASN A 67 0.02 22.50 0.90
N VAL A 68 -0.89 22.16 -0.02
CA VAL A 68 -1.32 20.77 -0.30
C VAL A 68 -0.16 19.84 -0.66
N ILE A 69 0.78 20.29 -1.47
CA ILE A 69 1.91 19.45 -1.91
C ILE A 69 2.80 19.13 -0.71
N LEU A 70 3.11 20.14 0.10
CA LEU A 70 3.92 19.96 1.31
C LEU A 70 3.22 19.04 2.31
N MET A 71 1.92 19.22 2.51
CA MET A 71 1.08 18.32 3.31
C MET A 71 1.18 16.88 2.83
N LEU A 72 0.99 16.61 1.53
CA LEU A 72 1.07 15.25 0.98
C LEU A 72 2.48 14.65 1.14
N ILE A 73 3.54 15.44 0.99
CA ILE A 73 4.92 14.98 1.23
C ILE A 73 5.14 14.62 2.70
N LEU A 74 4.65 15.43 3.64
CA LEU A 74 4.75 15.15 5.07
C LEU A 74 3.99 13.87 5.42
N ILE A 75 2.77 13.71 4.90
CA ILE A 75 1.95 12.52 5.13
C ILE A 75 2.64 11.28 4.55
N ALA A 76 3.19 11.37 3.34
CA ALA A 76 3.96 10.28 2.74
C ALA A 76 5.15 9.86 3.63
N ALA A 77 5.90 10.83 4.16
CA ALA A 77 7.01 10.56 5.06
C ALA A 77 6.55 9.94 6.39
N ILE A 78 5.48 10.46 7.00
CA ILE A 78 4.92 9.93 8.24
C ILE A 78 4.39 8.50 8.02
N SER A 79 3.66 8.24 6.92
CA SER A 79 3.18 6.90 6.56
C SER A 79 4.33 5.91 6.33
N LEU A 80 5.43 6.35 5.72
CA LEU A 80 6.62 5.51 5.55
C LEU A 80 7.23 5.15 6.90
N VAL A 81 7.45 6.11 7.79
CA VAL A 81 8.03 5.87 9.13
C VAL A 81 7.12 5.00 9.99
N LEU A 82 5.82 5.28 10.01
CA LEU A 82 4.84 4.50 10.77
C LEU A 82 4.72 3.06 10.28
N GLY A 83 4.94 2.84 8.97
CA GLY A 83 4.84 1.51 8.37
C GLY A 83 6.04 0.60 8.59
N MET A 84 7.17 1.13 9.08
CA MET A 84 8.40 0.34 9.24
C MET A 84 8.25 -0.71 10.35
N GLY A 85 8.42 -1.98 10.01
CA GLY A 85 8.59 -3.05 11.00
C GLY A 85 7.32 -3.78 11.43
N ILE A 86 6.20 -3.55 10.74
CA ILE A 86 4.89 -4.10 11.09
C ILE A 86 4.30 -4.82 9.87
N PRO A 87 3.62 -5.97 10.02
CA PRO A 87 2.99 -6.68 8.91
C PRO A 87 2.05 -5.78 8.08
N THR A 88 2.07 -5.92 6.75
CA THR A 88 1.37 -5.03 5.81
C THR A 88 -0.10 -4.75 6.15
N THR A 89 -0.85 -5.77 6.59
CA THR A 89 -2.25 -5.60 6.99
C THR A 89 -2.39 -4.74 8.24
N ALA A 90 -1.57 -4.98 9.27
CA ALA A 90 -1.58 -4.21 10.51
C ALA A 90 -1.04 -2.80 10.30
N ASN A 91 -0.02 -2.64 9.46
CA ASN A 91 0.48 -1.35 8.99
C ASN A 91 -0.64 -0.53 8.36
N TYR A 92 -1.36 -1.07 7.38
CA TYR A 92 -2.49 -0.37 6.74
C TYR A 92 -3.53 0.12 7.75
N ILE A 93 -3.92 -0.70 8.73
CA ILE A 93 -4.87 -0.32 9.76
C ILE A 93 -4.38 0.90 10.56
N LEU A 94 -3.11 0.91 10.96
CA LEU A 94 -2.51 2.02 11.69
C LEU A 94 -2.41 3.28 10.83
N VAL A 95 -1.81 3.20 9.65
CA VAL A 95 -1.60 4.38 8.80
C VAL A 95 -2.92 4.95 8.27
N ALA A 96 -3.90 4.11 7.92
CA ALA A 96 -5.18 4.58 7.43
C ALA A 96 -6.00 5.24 8.54
N THR A 97 -5.96 4.72 9.76
CA THR A 97 -6.67 5.33 10.89
C THR A 97 -6.07 6.69 11.26
N LEU A 98 -4.73 6.81 11.22
CA LEU A 98 -4.04 8.02 11.64
C LEU A 98 -4.00 9.09 10.55
N MET A 99 -3.63 8.72 9.32
CA MET A 99 -3.27 9.68 8.27
C MET A 99 -4.37 9.93 7.25
N ALA A 100 -5.28 8.97 7.00
CA ALA A 100 -6.35 9.19 6.03
C ALA A 100 -7.27 10.36 6.43
N PRO A 101 -7.71 10.50 7.70
CA PRO A 101 -8.51 11.66 8.12
C PRO A 101 -7.76 12.98 7.90
N VAL A 102 -6.46 13.01 8.17
CA VAL A 102 -5.61 14.21 7.99
C VAL A 102 -5.61 14.66 6.52
N VAL A 103 -5.44 13.74 5.57
CA VAL A 103 -5.49 14.06 4.13
C VAL A 103 -6.87 14.59 3.73
N VAL A 104 -7.94 13.97 4.23
CA VAL A 104 -9.32 14.38 3.90
C VAL A 104 -9.62 15.77 4.43
N ASP A 105 -9.32 16.02 5.70
CA ASP A 105 -9.63 17.28 6.38
C ASP A 105 -8.83 18.43 5.77
N LEU A 106 -7.50 18.28 5.69
CA LEU A 106 -6.64 19.33 5.16
C LEU A 106 -6.78 19.50 3.65
N GLY A 107 -7.03 18.42 2.91
CA GLY A 107 -7.35 18.48 1.48
C GLY A 107 -8.61 19.30 1.21
N ALA A 108 -9.69 19.03 1.97
CA ALA A 108 -10.93 19.79 1.86
C ALA A 108 -10.73 21.27 2.23
N GLN A 109 -9.97 21.57 3.29
CA GLN A 109 -9.66 22.94 3.70
C GLN A 109 -8.86 23.70 2.64
N ALA A 110 -7.95 23.02 1.95
CA ALA A 110 -7.18 23.60 0.86
C ALA A 110 -7.93 23.69 -0.47
N GLY A 111 -9.24 23.36 -0.49
CA GLY A 111 -10.08 23.43 -1.68
C GLY A 111 -9.92 22.27 -2.67
N LEU A 112 -9.27 21.17 -2.25
CA LEU A 112 -9.09 19.96 -3.04
C LEU A 112 -9.81 18.79 -2.37
N PRO A 113 -11.12 18.58 -2.62
CA PRO A 113 -11.82 17.41 -2.11
C PRO A 113 -11.32 16.15 -2.82
N ILE A 114 -10.52 15.36 -2.11
CA ILE A 114 -9.92 14.13 -2.64
C ILE A 114 -10.89 12.95 -2.38
N PRO A 115 -11.17 12.09 -3.39
CA PRO A 115 -11.95 10.89 -3.17
C PRO A 115 -11.34 9.99 -2.09
N LEU A 116 -12.17 9.50 -1.17
CA LEU A 116 -11.70 8.74 0.00
C LEU A 116 -10.87 7.51 -0.38
N ILE A 117 -11.24 6.79 -1.44
CA ILE A 117 -10.47 5.64 -1.91
C ILE A 117 -9.05 6.03 -2.37
N ALA A 118 -8.87 7.20 -2.99
CA ALA A 118 -7.57 7.71 -3.38
C ALA A 118 -6.72 8.03 -2.14
N VAL A 119 -7.33 8.59 -1.10
CA VAL A 119 -6.66 8.82 0.18
C VAL A 119 -6.16 7.52 0.82
N HIS A 120 -7.03 6.51 0.91
CA HIS A 120 -6.64 5.19 1.46
C HIS A 120 -5.51 4.54 0.65
N LEU A 121 -5.58 4.61 -0.68
CA LEU A 121 -4.51 4.11 -1.55
C LEU A 121 -3.21 4.91 -1.38
N PHE A 122 -3.30 6.23 -1.17
CA PHE A 122 -2.12 7.07 -0.95
C PHE A 122 -1.35 6.65 0.30
N VAL A 123 -2.03 6.60 1.46
CA VAL A 123 -1.39 6.22 2.73
C VAL A 123 -0.95 4.75 2.72
N PHE A 124 -1.73 3.87 2.08
CA PHE A 124 -1.36 2.46 1.92
C PHE A 124 -0.11 2.29 1.06
N TYR A 125 0.02 3.04 -0.04
CA TYR A 125 1.16 2.97 -0.94
C TYR A 125 2.47 3.32 -0.24
N PHE A 126 2.50 4.40 0.57
CA PHE A 126 3.67 4.73 1.37
C PHE A 126 3.89 3.78 2.54
N GLY A 127 2.81 3.25 3.12
CA GLY A 127 2.87 2.20 4.12
C GLY A 127 3.60 0.95 3.60
N ILE A 128 3.27 0.45 2.41
CA ILE A 128 3.95 -0.73 1.83
C ILE A 128 5.34 -0.41 1.28
N MET A 129 5.60 0.84 0.89
CA MET A 129 6.94 1.28 0.50
C MET A 129 7.91 1.24 1.70
N ALA A 130 7.42 1.27 2.94
CA ALA A 130 8.23 1.05 4.13
C ALA A 130 8.86 -0.37 4.15
N ASP A 131 8.19 -1.38 3.58
CA ASP A 131 8.64 -2.79 3.61
C ASP A 131 9.91 -3.05 2.79
N ILE A 132 10.29 -2.12 1.91
CA ILE A 132 11.52 -2.16 1.11
C ILE A 132 12.54 -1.10 1.53
N THR A 133 12.16 -0.14 2.37
CA THR A 133 13.02 0.96 2.77
C THR A 133 13.91 0.51 3.95
N PRO A 134 15.25 0.64 3.86
CA PRO A 134 16.13 0.39 5.00
C PRO A 134 15.77 1.30 6.19
N PRO A 135 15.85 0.84 7.45
CA PRO A 135 16.53 -0.38 7.92
C PRO A 135 15.71 -1.68 7.99
N VAL A 136 14.38 -1.67 7.78
CA VAL A 136 13.52 -2.84 8.07
C VAL A 136 13.38 -3.80 6.88
N GLY A 137 13.19 -3.29 5.66
CA GLY A 137 13.39 -3.99 4.38
C GLY A 137 13.07 -5.50 4.29
N LEU A 138 11.98 -6.03 4.86
CA LEU A 138 11.71 -7.49 4.96
C LEU A 138 11.85 -8.21 3.61
N ALA A 139 11.34 -7.59 2.53
CA ALA A 139 11.46 -8.12 1.17
C ALA A 139 12.91 -8.08 0.66
N ALA A 140 13.67 -7.04 1.01
CA ALA A 140 15.08 -6.92 0.68
C ALA A 140 15.95 -7.95 1.42
N PHE A 141 15.64 -8.27 2.68
CA PHE A 141 16.29 -9.36 3.42
C PHE A 141 16.05 -10.73 2.78
N ALA A 142 14.81 -11.00 2.34
CA ALA A 142 14.50 -12.23 1.63
C ALA A 142 15.22 -12.31 0.26
N ALA A 143 15.23 -11.20 -0.49
CA ALA A 143 15.93 -11.12 -1.78
C ALA A 143 17.45 -11.32 -1.62
N ALA A 144 18.06 -10.67 -0.62
CA ALA A 144 19.48 -10.79 -0.31
C ALA A 144 19.87 -12.22 0.11
N ALA A 145 18.99 -12.93 0.83
CA ALA A 145 19.21 -14.33 1.16
C ALA A 145 19.25 -15.24 -0.09
N ILE A 146 18.51 -14.89 -1.14
CA ILE A 146 18.50 -15.61 -2.42
C ILE A 146 19.73 -15.23 -3.26
N SER A 147 20.06 -13.93 -3.35
CA SER A 147 21.18 -13.43 -4.17
C SER A 147 22.55 -13.56 -3.52
N LYS A 148 22.60 -13.84 -2.21
CA LYS A 148 23.82 -13.88 -1.38
C LYS A 148 24.56 -12.54 -1.30
N GLU A 149 23.82 -11.43 -1.35
CA GLU A 149 24.34 -10.07 -1.21
C GLU A 149 24.08 -9.50 0.19
N ASP A 150 24.59 -8.29 0.46
CA ASP A 150 24.32 -7.55 1.68
C ASP A 150 22.86 -7.05 1.72
N PRO A 151 22.06 -7.40 2.75
CA PRO A 151 20.65 -7.02 2.82
C PRO A 151 20.38 -5.52 2.82
N ILE A 152 21.29 -4.72 3.41
CA ILE A 152 21.11 -3.27 3.49
C ILE A 152 21.40 -2.65 2.12
N ALA A 153 22.44 -3.10 1.42
CA ALA A 153 22.74 -2.68 0.06
C ALA A 153 21.60 -3.05 -0.91
N THR A 154 21.09 -4.29 -0.83
CA THR A 154 19.93 -4.73 -1.62
C THR A 154 18.69 -3.89 -1.31
N GLY A 155 18.45 -3.58 -0.04
CA GLY A 155 17.34 -2.72 0.39
C GLY A 155 17.47 -1.29 -0.10
N PHE A 156 18.67 -0.70 -0.04
CA PHE A 156 18.89 0.64 -0.55
C PHE A 156 18.67 0.72 -2.06
N GLN A 157 19.18 -0.26 -2.80
CA GLN A 157 18.95 -0.34 -4.25
C GLN A 157 17.47 -0.53 -4.60
N GLY A 158 16.78 -1.41 -3.87
CA GLY A 158 15.33 -1.62 -4.03
C GLY A 158 14.52 -0.36 -3.73
N ALA A 159 14.84 0.32 -2.62
CA ALA A 159 14.20 1.58 -2.25
C ALA A 159 14.43 2.68 -3.29
N LEU A 160 15.64 2.80 -3.86
CA LEU A 160 15.92 3.73 -4.96
C LEU A 160 15.07 3.42 -6.20
N TYR A 161 14.90 2.14 -6.55
CA TYR A 161 14.03 1.76 -7.66
C TYR A 161 12.56 2.09 -7.40
N SER A 162 12.07 1.86 -6.19
CA SER A 162 10.68 2.15 -5.84
C SER A 162 10.40 3.62 -5.59
N LEU A 163 11.40 4.41 -5.18
CA LEU A 163 11.27 5.86 -5.07
C LEU A 163 10.91 6.49 -6.42
N ARG A 164 11.38 5.90 -7.53
CA ARG A 164 10.99 6.33 -8.88
C ARG A 164 9.47 6.28 -9.04
N THR A 165 8.80 5.23 -8.56
CA THR A 165 7.33 5.13 -8.66
C THR A 165 6.58 5.85 -7.52
N ALA A 166 7.28 6.42 -6.53
CA ALA A 166 6.66 7.17 -5.43
C ALA A 166 5.90 8.43 -5.86
N ILE A 167 6.08 8.87 -7.11
CA ILE A 167 5.30 9.97 -7.68
C ILE A 167 3.85 9.58 -7.98
N LEU A 168 3.58 8.29 -8.24
CA LEU A 168 2.27 7.82 -8.71
C LEU A 168 1.12 8.15 -7.74
N PRO A 169 1.27 8.00 -6.41
CA PRO A 169 0.29 8.48 -5.45
C PRO A 169 -0.08 9.95 -5.58
N PHE A 170 0.91 10.82 -5.78
CA PHE A 170 0.63 12.24 -5.98
C PHE A 170 -0.18 12.45 -7.26
N VAL A 171 0.17 11.75 -8.35
CA VAL A 171 -0.54 11.87 -9.62
C VAL A 171 -2.02 11.49 -9.49
N PHE A 172 -2.36 10.38 -8.82
CA PHE A 172 -3.76 9.98 -8.70
C PHE A 172 -4.57 10.82 -7.70
N ILE A 173 -3.91 11.53 -6.77
CA ILE A 173 -4.57 12.49 -5.87
C ILE A 173 -5.07 13.70 -6.67
N PHE A 174 -4.26 14.20 -7.61
CA PHE A 174 -4.64 15.31 -8.48
C PHE A 174 -5.44 14.87 -9.71
N ASN A 175 -5.34 13.60 -10.11
CA ASN A 175 -6.10 13.01 -11.21
C ASN A 175 -6.70 11.63 -10.84
N PRO A 176 -7.83 11.63 -10.11
CA PRO A 176 -8.49 10.39 -9.67
C PRO A 176 -9.00 9.51 -10.81
N ALA A 177 -9.11 10.03 -12.03
CA ALA A 177 -9.56 9.26 -13.19
C ALA A 177 -8.64 8.06 -13.49
N ILE A 178 -7.35 8.14 -13.12
CA ILE A 178 -6.39 7.03 -13.24
C ILE A 178 -6.82 5.82 -12.39
N LEU A 179 -7.53 6.08 -11.28
CA LEU A 179 -8.13 5.05 -10.43
C LEU A 179 -9.53 4.65 -10.90
N LEU A 180 -9.94 5.08 -12.09
CA LEU A 180 -11.28 4.91 -12.67
C LEU A 180 -12.39 5.58 -11.84
N ILE A 181 -12.06 6.60 -11.05
CA ILE A 181 -13.02 7.36 -10.27
C ILE A 181 -13.59 8.48 -11.15
N GLY A 182 -14.93 8.53 -11.28
CA GLY A 182 -15.60 9.49 -12.15
C GLY A 182 -15.46 9.19 -13.65
N VAL A 183 -15.24 7.91 -13.99
CA VAL A 183 -15.14 7.41 -15.36
C VAL A 183 -16.36 6.53 -15.64
N ASP A 184 -17.39 7.11 -16.27
CA ASP A 184 -18.68 6.44 -16.45
C ASP A 184 -18.88 5.86 -17.86
N THR A 185 -18.00 6.19 -18.81
CA THR A 185 -18.17 5.80 -20.23
C THR A 185 -16.98 5.02 -20.77
N TRP A 186 -17.27 4.00 -21.59
CA TRP A 186 -16.24 3.17 -22.23
C TRP A 186 -15.18 3.94 -23.03
N PRO A 187 -15.52 4.98 -23.82
CA PRO A 187 -14.52 5.77 -24.51
C PRO A 187 -13.55 6.48 -23.55
N GLN A 188 -14.06 7.00 -22.43
CA GLN A 188 -13.25 7.65 -21.42
C GLN A 188 -12.34 6.65 -20.70
N THR A 189 -12.82 5.44 -20.39
CA THR A 189 -11.99 4.36 -19.83
C THR A 189 -10.83 3.99 -20.75
N ILE A 190 -11.11 3.80 -22.05
CA ILE A 190 -10.07 3.45 -23.04
C ILE A 190 -9.05 4.59 -23.16
N TRP A 191 -9.52 5.84 -23.16
CA TRP A 191 -8.65 7.01 -23.20
C TRP A 191 -7.73 7.07 -21.98
N VAL A 192 -8.29 6.98 -20.78
CA VAL A 192 -7.51 6.99 -19.52
C VAL A 192 -6.52 5.84 -19.47
N ALA A 193 -6.93 4.62 -19.85
CA ALA A 193 -6.05 3.46 -19.87
C ALA A 193 -4.87 3.64 -20.83
N THR A 194 -5.15 4.15 -22.03
CA THR A 194 -4.12 4.39 -23.06
C THR A 194 -3.13 5.46 -22.62
N VAL A 195 -3.63 6.60 -22.12
CA VAL A 195 -2.77 7.70 -21.64
C VAL A 195 -1.95 7.26 -20.43
N SER A 196 -2.55 6.54 -19.47
CA SER A 196 -1.85 6.05 -18.28
C SER A 196 -0.77 5.04 -18.65
N LEU A 197 -1.04 4.15 -19.62
CA LEU A 197 -0.07 3.19 -20.15
C LEU A 197 1.11 3.90 -20.82
N ILE A 198 0.84 4.88 -21.69
CA ILE A 198 1.91 5.65 -22.35
C ILE A 198 2.72 6.42 -21.30
N ALA A 199 2.05 7.04 -20.33
CA ALA A 199 2.70 7.81 -19.27
C ALA A 199 3.66 6.95 -18.44
N ILE A 200 3.23 5.77 -17.98
CA ILE A 200 4.09 4.90 -17.16
C ILE A 200 5.26 4.30 -17.96
N LEU A 201 5.05 4.01 -19.25
CA LEU A 201 6.12 3.53 -20.13
C LEU A 201 7.19 4.61 -20.35
N LEU A 202 6.77 5.85 -20.64
CA LEU A 202 7.68 6.98 -20.80
C LEU A 202 8.41 7.29 -19.50
N PHE A 203 7.70 7.28 -18.38
CA PHE A 203 8.27 7.52 -17.07
C PHE A 203 9.31 6.45 -16.69
N SER A 204 8.99 5.17 -16.93
CA SER A 204 9.93 4.07 -16.73
C SER A 204 11.16 4.21 -17.61
N ALA A 205 10.98 4.48 -18.91
CA ALA A 205 12.10 4.69 -19.84
C ALA A 205 13.00 5.86 -19.43
N ALA A 206 12.43 6.95 -18.90
CA ALA A 206 13.20 8.10 -18.43
C ALA A 206 13.95 7.84 -17.12
N THR A 207 13.43 6.96 -16.26
CA THR A 207 13.97 6.71 -14.91
C THR A 207 14.84 5.46 -14.80
N MET A 208 14.84 4.56 -15.78
CA MET A 208 15.63 3.32 -15.80
C MET A 208 17.11 3.48 -16.23
N ASN A 209 17.61 4.71 -16.39
CA ASN A 209 19.04 4.96 -16.65
C ASN A 209 19.90 4.91 -15.38
#